data_AF-A0AAD1IJW5-F1
#
_entry.id   AF-A0AAD1IJW5-F1
#
_cell.length_a   1.000
_cell.length_b   1.000
_cell.length_c   1.000
_cell.angle_alpha   90.00
_cell.angle_beta   90.00
_cell.angle_gamma   90.00
#
_symmetry.space_group_name_H-M   'P 1'
#
loop_
_entity.id
_entity.type
_entity.pdbx_description
1 polymer ?
#
loop_
_entity_poly.entity_id
_entity_poly.type
_entity_poly.pdbx_seq_one_letter_code
_entity_poly.pdbx_strand_id
1 'polypeptide(L)'
;MTSHPQDARTWQRPDDPARPTSASLVDPEDDLPSSTYGGDFETTAIPRYDSDKGAPAPPAFGLMNDPEPLPYVQPAPSHPMMPYGAEPTEIGPDANDEHVRAARRRGTQDLGLMLLRVGLGVLLVGHGLQKAFGWWGGPGLGGFQESLAEVGYQHAKILTYVGAVAQIGAGVLLVLGLFTPVAAAIALAYLINALLAGVAGQSEGFPFFLPGGFEFQVTLIVVAAALILTGPGRYGFDAGRGWARRPFVGSFVALLLGIGLGVAMWVLLNGANPLA
;
A
#
# COMPACT_ATOMS: atom_id res chain seq x y z
N MET A 1 -41.61 31.12 36.52
CA MET A 1 -40.40 31.92 36.75
C MET A 1 -39.21 31.03 36.43
N THR A 2 -38.94 30.75 35.15
CA THR A 2 -37.99 31.45 34.26
C THR A 2 -36.56 31.47 34.81
N SER A 3 -35.72 30.56 34.33
CA SER A 3 -34.26 30.73 34.36
C SER A 3 -33.73 30.65 32.92
N HIS A 4 -33.18 31.78 32.49
CA HIS A 4 -32.48 31.99 31.23
C HIS A 4 -31.14 31.26 31.19
N PRO A 5 -30.65 30.84 30.01
CA PRO A 5 -29.25 30.47 29.78
C PRO A 5 -28.50 31.65 29.14
N GLN A 6 -27.38 32.09 29.73
CA GLN A 6 -26.25 32.75 29.04
C GLN A 6 -25.29 33.32 30.09
N ASP A 7 -24.21 32.60 30.39
CA ASP A 7 -22.98 33.21 30.88
C ASP A 7 -21.82 32.63 30.06
N ALA A 8 -21.55 33.28 28.93
CA ALA A 8 -20.40 33.03 28.07
C ALA A 8 -19.28 33.99 28.46
N ARG A 9 -18.69 33.82 29.66
CA ARG A 9 -17.47 34.55 30.05
C ARG A 9 -16.60 33.69 30.95
N THR A 10 -15.73 32.88 30.36
CA THR A 10 -14.39 32.55 30.89
C THR A 10 -13.63 31.68 29.89
N TRP A 11 -13.11 32.31 28.84
CA TRP A 11 -11.91 31.83 28.16
C TRP A 11 -11.13 33.04 27.66
N GLN A 12 -10.25 33.53 28.51
CA GLN A 12 -9.19 34.47 28.15
C GLN A 12 -7.98 33.62 27.72
N ARG A 13 -7.53 33.79 26.47
CA ARG A 13 -6.33 33.10 25.97
C ARG A 13 -5.09 33.87 26.45
N PRO A 14 -4.08 33.21 27.04
CA PRO A 14 -2.84 33.84 27.45
C PRO A 14 -2.09 34.46 26.26
N ASP A 15 -1.51 35.64 26.49
CA ASP A 15 -0.67 36.36 25.55
C ASP A 15 0.51 35.50 25.07
N ASP A 16 0.62 35.31 23.75
CA ASP A 16 1.77 34.66 23.11
C ASP A 16 2.49 35.69 22.21
N PRO A 17 3.69 36.14 22.58
CA PRO A 17 4.42 37.16 21.85
C PRO A 17 5.27 36.52 20.74
N ALA A 18 4.66 36.29 19.57
CA ALA A 18 5.33 36.21 18.25
C ALA A 18 4.39 35.61 17.19
N ARG A 19 3.45 36.40 16.67
CA ARG A 19 2.72 36.04 15.43
C ARG A 19 3.35 36.77 14.24
N PRO A 20 3.77 36.08 13.17
CA PRO A 20 4.24 36.72 11.94
C PRO A 20 3.14 37.55 11.28
N THR A 21 3.49 38.76 10.85
CA THR A 21 2.64 39.85 10.32
C THR A 21 2.06 39.59 8.93
N SER A 22 1.59 38.38 8.63
CA SER A 22 1.06 38.06 7.29
C SER A 22 -0.22 37.23 7.29
N ALA A 23 -0.83 37.01 8.45
CA ALA A 23 -2.15 36.40 8.57
C ALA A 23 -2.98 37.19 9.58
N SER A 24 -3.31 38.43 9.23
CA SER A 24 -4.45 39.12 9.80
C SER A 24 -5.69 38.53 9.17
N LEU A 25 -6.58 37.98 9.98
CA LEU A 25 -7.93 37.61 9.56
C LEU A 25 -8.59 38.92 9.09
N VAL A 26 -8.91 39.04 7.80
CA VAL A 26 -9.61 40.20 7.26
C VAL A 26 -10.98 40.22 7.91
N ASP A 27 -11.25 41.25 8.72
CA ASP A 27 -12.53 41.44 9.37
C ASP A 27 -13.50 41.96 8.29
N PRO A 28 -14.59 41.25 7.96
CA PRO A 28 -15.51 41.66 6.89
C PRO A 28 -16.17 43.02 7.13
N GLU A 29 -16.07 43.54 8.34
CA GLU A 29 -16.56 44.87 8.74
C GLU A 29 -15.64 46.01 8.25
N ASP A 30 -14.36 45.73 7.98
CA ASP A 30 -13.38 46.72 7.46
C ASP A 30 -13.61 47.06 5.97
N ASP A 31 -14.36 46.21 5.25
CA ASP A 31 -14.75 46.44 3.86
C ASP A 31 -16.09 47.21 3.73
N LEU A 32 -16.68 47.67 4.85
CA LEU A 32 -17.90 48.45 4.81
C LEU A 32 -17.61 49.95 4.57
N PRO A 33 -18.32 50.60 3.62
CA PRO A 33 -18.11 52.00 3.34
C PRO A 33 -18.51 52.88 4.53
N SER A 34 -17.68 53.87 4.87
CA SER A 34 -18.00 54.85 5.91
C SER A 34 -19.30 55.59 5.60
N SER A 35 -20.07 55.90 6.64
CA SER A 35 -21.40 56.56 6.57
C SER A 35 -21.41 57.97 5.95
N THR A 36 -20.24 58.49 5.55
CA THR A 36 -20.06 59.83 4.96
C THR A 36 -19.66 59.79 3.49
N TYR A 37 -19.57 58.59 2.87
CA TYR A 37 -19.22 58.47 1.45
C TYR A 37 -20.44 58.73 0.54
N GLY A 38 -20.49 59.91 -0.06
CA GLY A 38 -21.54 60.35 -0.99
C GLY A 38 -21.13 60.19 -2.46
N GLY A 39 -20.72 58.98 -2.86
CA GLY A 39 -20.51 58.63 -4.27
C GLY A 39 -21.71 57.89 -4.82
N ASP A 40 -22.16 58.25 -6.02
CA ASP A 40 -23.18 57.51 -6.74
C ASP A 40 -22.64 56.11 -7.05
N PHE A 41 -23.20 55.09 -6.40
CA PHE A 41 -22.91 53.72 -6.79
C PHE A 41 -23.60 53.49 -8.15
N GLU A 42 -22.83 53.37 -9.23
CA GLU A 42 -23.25 52.47 -10.30
C GLU A 42 -23.42 51.11 -9.64
N THR A 43 -24.65 50.79 -9.26
CA THR A 43 -25.03 49.43 -8.93
C THR A 43 -24.70 48.64 -10.19
N THR A 44 -23.63 47.84 -10.15
CA THR A 44 -23.41 46.80 -11.14
C THR A 44 -24.61 45.87 -11.01
N ALA A 45 -25.67 46.18 -11.75
CA ALA A 45 -26.87 45.37 -11.82
C ALA A 45 -26.40 44.02 -12.34
N ILE A 46 -26.51 43.00 -11.49
CA ILE A 46 -26.21 41.62 -11.86
C ILE A 46 -27.05 41.32 -13.11
N PRO A 47 -26.44 41.04 -14.28
CA PRO A 47 -27.21 40.68 -15.45
C PRO A 47 -28.07 39.46 -15.10
N ARG A 48 -29.39 39.57 -15.24
CA ARG A 48 -30.26 38.40 -15.19
C ARG A 48 -29.95 37.56 -16.42
N TYR A 49 -29.27 36.45 -16.22
CA TYR A 49 -29.12 35.41 -17.23
C TYR A 49 -30.41 34.59 -17.29
N ASP A 50 -31.49 35.21 -17.76
CA ASP A 50 -32.58 34.47 -18.36
C ASP A 50 -32.15 34.15 -19.79
N SER A 51 -31.65 32.92 -19.97
CA SER A 51 -31.39 32.34 -21.28
C SER A 51 -32.71 32.09 -21.99
N ASP A 52 -33.32 33.14 -22.54
CA ASP A 52 -34.28 33.10 -23.64
C ASP A 52 -34.72 34.53 -24.01
N LYS A 53 -33.87 35.22 -24.80
CA LYS A 53 -34.24 36.19 -25.86
C LYS A 53 -33.01 36.99 -26.31
N GLY A 54 -32.70 36.91 -27.60
CA GLY A 54 -31.71 37.78 -28.23
C GLY A 54 -32.11 39.26 -28.12
N ALA A 55 -31.19 40.08 -27.62
CA ALA A 55 -31.28 41.54 -27.66
C ALA A 55 -30.10 42.11 -28.47
N PRO A 56 -30.30 43.21 -29.23
CA PRO A 56 -29.30 43.72 -30.17
C PRO A 56 -28.17 44.49 -29.47
N ALA A 57 -26.96 44.39 -30.04
CA ALA A 57 -25.75 45.06 -29.57
C ALA A 57 -25.90 46.61 -29.59
N PRO A 58 -25.39 47.34 -28.57
CA PRO A 58 -25.40 48.80 -28.58
C PRO A 58 -24.38 49.35 -29.59
N PRO A 59 -24.64 50.54 -30.18
CA PRO A 59 -23.77 51.13 -31.19
C PRO A 59 -22.46 51.65 -30.59
N ALA A 60 -21.38 51.50 -31.36
CA ALA A 60 -20.05 51.99 -31.04
C ALA A 60 -20.06 53.54 -30.94
N PHE A 61 -19.96 54.06 -29.72
CA PHE A 61 -19.59 55.47 -29.52
C PHE A 61 -18.09 55.62 -29.74
N GLY A 62 -17.70 56.11 -30.92
CA GLY A 62 -16.34 56.57 -31.19
C GLY A 62 -16.09 57.89 -30.47
N LEU A 63 -15.14 57.89 -29.52
CA LEU A 63 -14.63 59.12 -28.91
C LEU A 63 -13.76 59.84 -29.94
N MET A 64 -14.29 60.94 -30.46
CA MET A 64 -13.68 61.76 -31.49
C MET A 64 -12.61 62.67 -30.86
N ASN A 65 -11.54 62.10 -30.29
CA ASN A 65 -10.35 62.86 -29.83
C ASN A 65 -9.12 62.02 -29.40
N ASP A 66 -8.99 60.76 -29.82
CA ASP A 66 -7.78 60.00 -29.49
C ASP A 66 -6.58 60.44 -30.37
N PRO A 67 -5.41 60.76 -29.77
CA PRO A 67 -4.21 61.08 -30.54
C PRO A 67 -3.73 59.86 -31.33
N GLU A 68 -3.32 60.09 -32.58
CA GLU A 68 -2.90 59.05 -33.52
C GLU A 68 -1.78 58.17 -32.92
N PRO A 69 -1.95 56.83 -32.86
CA PRO A 69 -1.01 55.97 -32.17
C PRO A 69 0.34 55.90 -32.91
N LEU A 70 1.43 55.95 -32.14
CA LEU A 70 2.80 55.88 -32.64
C LEU A 70 3.03 54.59 -33.47
N PRO A 71 3.86 54.64 -34.54
CA PRO A 71 3.95 53.61 -35.59
C PRO A 71 4.47 52.22 -35.17
N TYR A 72 4.71 51.98 -33.88
CA TYR A 72 5.12 50.68 -33.34
C TYR A 72 4.05 50.00 -32.47
N VAL A 73 2.89 50.64 -32.25
CA VAL A 73 1.74 50.02 -31.57
C VAL A 73 0.76 49.56 -32.64
N GLN A 74 1.04 48.42 -33.27
CA GLN A 74 -0.01 47.72 -34.00
C GLN A 74 -1.00 47.15 -32.98
N PRO A 75 -2.30 47.45 -33.05
CA PRO A 75 -3.28 46.67 -32.31
C PRO A 75 -3.21 45.25 -32.88
N ALA A 76 -2.78 44.30 -32.05
CA ALA A 76 -2.95 42.90 -32.37
C ALA A 76 -4.43 42.68 -32.73
N PRO A 77 -4.76 41.90 -33.77
CA PRO A 77 -6.15 41.57 -34.05
C PRO A 77 -6.74 41.01 -32.77
N SER A 78 -7.77 41.67 -32.25
CA SER A 78 -8.57 41.16 -31.16
C SER A 78 -9.17 39.85 -31.64
N HIS A 79 -8.49 38.74 -31.35
CA HIS A 79 -9.13 37.45 -31.39
C HIS A 79 -10.36 37.59 -30.49
N PRO A 80 -11.59 37.42 -31.02
CA PRO A 80 -12.75 37.41 -30.16
C PRO A 80 -12.49 36.30 -29.14
N MET A 81 -12.23 36.71 -27.90
CA MET A 81 -12.26 35.79 -26.77
C MET A 81 -13.66 35.22 -26.80
N MET A 82 -13.76 33.97 -27.27
CA MET A 82 -14.99 33.20 -27.20
C MET A 82 -15.53 33.38 -25.79
N PRO A 83 -16.84 33.64 -25.61
CA PRO A 83 -17.40 33.76 -24.28
C PRO A 83 -17.05 32.46 -23.56
N TYR A 84 -16.14 32.53 -22.59
CA TYR A 84 -15.88 31.41 -21.70
C TYR A 84 -17.15 31.33 -20.85
N GLY A 85 -18.12 30.57 -21.34
CA GLY A 85 -19.21 30.10 -20.51
C GLY A 85 -18.56 29.39 -19.35
N ALA A 86 -18.79 29.88 -18.13
CA ALA A 86 -18.52 29.11 -16.93
C ALA A 86 -19.52 27.94 -16.93
N GLU A 87 -19.27 26.95 -17.78
CA GLU A 87 -19.94 25.67 -17.64
C GLU A 87 -19.47 25.09 -16.30
N PRO A 88 -20.38 24.60 -15.45
CA PRO A 88 -19.97 23.89 -14.25
C PRO A 88 -19.02 22.78 -14.68
N THR A 89 -17.75 22.88 -14.29
CA THR A 89 -16.84 21.75 -14.42
C THR A 89 -17.44 20.64 -13.58
N GLU A 90 -18.12 19.68 -14.22
CA GLU A 90 -18.46 18.43 -13.56
C GLU A 90 -17.13 17.83 -13.11
N ILE A 91 -16.90 17.81 -11.80
CA ILE A 91 -15.84 17.01 -11.21
C ILE A 91 -16.25 15.56 -11.48
N GLY A 92 -15.89 15.06 -12.66
CA GLY A 92 -16.03 13.65 -12.99
C GLY A 92 -15.36 12.84 -11.88
N PRO A 93 -15.91 11.69 -11.50
CA PRO A 93 -15.31 10.87 -10.45
C PRO A 93 -13.83 10.68 -10.80
N ASP A 94 -12.94 11.06 -9.90
CA ASP A 94 -11.51 10.90 -10.11
C ASP A 94 -11.27 9.46 -10.60
N ALA A 95 -10.56 9.27 -11.71
CA ALA A 95 -10.27 7.93 -12.22
C ALA A 95 -9.58 7.04 -11.15
N ASN A 96 -8.94 7.68 -10.17
CA ASN A 96 -8.44 7.02 -8.96
C ASN A 96 -9.56 6.44 -8.07
N ASP A 97 -10.66 7.15 -7.88
CA ASP A 97 -11.80 6.69 -7.10
C ASP A 97 -12.49 5.50 -7.75
N GLU A 98 -12.60 5.46 -9.08
CA GLU A 98 -13.14 4.30 -9.79
C GLU A 98 -12.24 3.07 -9.64
N HIS A 99 -10.91 3.22 -9.71
CA HIS A 99 -9.97 2.13 -9.43
C HIS A 99 -10.02 1.66 -7.98
N VAL A 100 -10.16 2.58 -7.01
CA VAL A 100 -10.32 2.25 -5.59
C VAL A 100 -11.66 1.54 -5.33
N ARG A 101 -12.74 1.96 -5.99
CA ARG A 101 -14.05 1.29 -5.91
C ARG A 101 -14.07 -0.05 -6.63
N ALA A 102 -13.36 -0.21 -7.74
CA ALA A 102 -13.18 -1.48 -8.45
C ALA A 102 -12.36 -2.48 -7.62
N ALA A 103 -11.27 -2.02 -6.98
CA ALA A 103 -10.51 -2.81 -6.01
C ALA A 103 -11.37 -3.22 -4.80
N ARG A 104 -12.29 -2.36 -4.35
CA ARG A 104 -13.26 -2.65 -3.29
C ARG A 104 -14.31 -3.70 -3.68
N ARG A 105 -14.59 -3.91 -4.97
CA ARG A 105 -15.57 -4.91 -5.45
C ARG A 105 -15.08 -6.36 -5.36
N ARG A 106 -13.78 -6.61 -5.17
CA ARG A 106 -13.24 -7.94 -4.85
C ARG A 106 -12.96 -8.09 -3.35
N GLY A 107 -13.96 -7.78 -2.52
CA GLY A 107 -13.81 -7.75 -1.05
C GLY A 107 -13.31 -9.05 -0.40
N THR A 108 -13.37 -10.18 -1.10
CA THR A 108 -12.91 -11.48 -0.62
C THR A 108 -11.44 -11.80 -0.93
N GLN A 109 -10.76 -11.05 -1.80
CA GLN A 109 -9.37 -11.35 -2.16
C GLN A 109 -8.41 -11.19 -0.97
N ASP A 110 -8.56 -10.11 -0.21
CA ASP A 110 -7.76 -9.90 0.99
C ASP A 110 -8.02 -10.96 2.06
N LEU A 111 -9.27 -11.42 2.16
CA LEU A 111 -9.65 -12.50 3.06
C LEU A 111 -9.02 -13.83 2.61
N GLY A 112 -9.01 -14.12 1.31
CA GLY A 112 -8.31 -15.27 0.74
C GLY A 112 -6.82 -15.23 1.03
N LEU A 113 -6.16 -14.07 0.85
CA LEU A 113 -4.74 -13.90 1.17
C LEU A 113 -4.47 -14.10 2.67
N MET A 114 -5.33 -13.57 3.54
CA MET A 114 -5.25 -13.82 4.98
C MET A 114 -5.33 -15.31 5.28
N LEU A 115 -6.27 -16.02 4.65
CA LEU A 115 -6.46 -17.46 4.85
C LEU A 115 -5.24 -18.26 4.39
N LEU A 116 -4.71 -17.99 3.19
CA LEU A 116 -3.49 -18.63 2.70
C LEU A 116 -2.32 -18.40 3.66
N ARG A 117 -2.16 -17.15 4.12
CA ARG A 117 -1.07 -16.75 5.00
C ARG A 117 -1.16 -17.44 6.37
N VAL A 118 -2.34 -17.42 6.98
CA VAL A 118 -2.57 -18.08 8.27
C VAL A 118 -2.46 -19.59 8.12
N GLY A 119 -3.02 -20.17 7.06
CA GLY A 119 -2.92 -21.61 6.77
C GLY A 119 -1.47 -22.08 6.65
N LEU A 120 -0.67 -21.42 5.80
CA LEU A 120 0.76 -21.73 5.66
C LEU A 120 1.51 -21.51 6.99
N GLY A 121 1.25 -20.40 7.68
CA GLY A 121 1.90 -20.08 8.94
C GLY A 121 1.62 -21.10 10.04
N VAL A 122 0.35 -21.54 10.19
CA VAL A 122 -0.05 -22.56 11.16
C VAL A 122 0.59 -23.91 10.84
N LEU A 123 0.64 -24.30 9.56
CA LEU A 123 1.33 -25.54 9.15
C LEU A 123 2.82 -25.49 9.51
N LEU A 124 3.50 -24.38 9.25
CA LEU A 124 4.91 -24.20 9.60
C LEU A 124 5.12 -24.25 11.11
N VAL A 125 4.28 -23.59 11.91
CA VAL A 125 4.35 -23.64 13.37
C VAL A 125 4.09 -25.05 13.88
N GLY A 126 3.04 -25.73 13.39
CA GLY A 126 2.72 -27.10 13.79
C GLY A 126 3.88 -28.06 13.53
N HIS A 127 4.42 -28.07 12.31
CA HIS A 127 5.60 -28.87 11.97
C HIS A 127 6.85 -28.43 12.73
N GLY A 128 7.01 -27.13 13.00
CA GLY A 128 8.12 -26.60 13.77
C GLY A 128 8.07 -27.08 15.22
N LEU A 129 6.88 -27.12 15.83
CA LEU A 129 6.66 -27.62 17.18
C LEU A 129 6.88 -29.15 17.27
N GLN A 130 6.49 -29.90 16.24
CA GLN A 130 6.83 -31.33 16.12
C GLN A 130 8.35 -31.55 16.13
N LYS A 131 9.11 -30.72 15.39
CA LYS A 131 10.57 -30.80 15.29
C LYS A 131 11.30 -30.22 16.50
N ALA A 132 10.77 -29.20 17.15
CA ALA A 132 11.41 -28.54 18.28
C ALA A 132 11.08 -29.22 19.62
N PHE A 133 9.84 -29.67 19.80
CA PHE A 133 9.35 -30.13 21.09
C PHE A 133 8.76 -31.55 21.06
N GLY A 134 8.69 -32.20 19.89
CA GLY A 134 8.13 -33.55 19.77
C GLY A 134 6.61 -33.60 19.99
N TRP A 135 5.92 -32.48 19.83
CA TRP A 135 4.46 -32.44 19.99
C TRP A 135 3.77 -33.38 18.99
N TRP A 136 2.61 -33.93 19.35
CA TRP A 136 1.87 -34.91 18.54
C TRP A 136 2.69 -36.13 18.09
N GLY A 137 3.65 -36.57 18.90
CA GLY A 137 4.52 -37.70 18.56
C GLY A 137 5.57 -37.36 17.51
N GLY A 138 5.89 -36.06 17.35
CA GLY A 138 6.94 -35.60 16.46
C GLY A 138 8.34 -36.05 16.89
N PRO A 139 9.34 -35.95 16.00
CA PRO A 139 10.71 -36.44 16.24
C PRO A 139 11.45 -35.70 17.37
N GLY A 140 11.00 -34.49 17.72
CA GLY A 140 11.71 -33.60 18.64
C GLY A 140 13.07 -33.16 18.11
N LEU A 141 13.80 -32.35 18.90
CA LEU A 141 15.08 -31.79 18.47
C LEU A 141 16.11 -32.88 18.15
N GLY A 142 16.10 -33.97 18.92
CA GLY A 142 16.99 -35.11 18.71
C GLY A 142 16.78 -35.76 17.36
N GLY A 143 15.54 -36.18 17.05
CA GLY A 143 15.23 -36.82 15.77
C GLY A 143 15.34 -35.87 14.59
N PHE A 144 15.10 -34.56 14.78
CA PHE A 144 15.35 -33.59 13.71
C PHE A 144 16.86 -33.46 13.42
N GLN A 145 17.69 -33.42 14.46
CA GLN A 145 19.15 -33.40 14.30
C GLN A 145 19.66 -34.67 13.59
N GLU A 146 19.13 -35.83 13.96
CA GLU A 146 19.48 -37.10 13.35
C GLU A 146 19.09 -37.13 11.87
N SER A 147 17.87 -36.70 11.52
CA SER A 147 17.46 -36.62 10.10
C SER A 147 18.33 -35.67 9.28
N LEU A 148 18.79 -34.55 9.85
CA LEU A 148 19.73 -33.65 9.18
C LEU A 148 21.11 -34.31 8.98
N ALA A 149 21.56 -35.10 9.96
CA ALA A 149 22.83 -35.83 9.85
C ALA A 149 22.75 -36.97 8.83
N GLU A 150 21.65 -37.72 8.80
CA GLU A 150 21.39 -38.79 7.82
C GLU A 150 21.37 -38.26 6.38
N VAL A 151 20.76 -37.09 6.17
CA VAL A 151 20.73 -36.42 4.86
C VAL A 151 22.11 -35.85 4.48
N GLY A 152 23.06 -35.76 5.42
CA GLY A 152 24.44 -35.34 5.15
C GLY A 152 24.75 -33.86 5.40
N TYR A 153 23.92 -33.13 6.16
CA TYR A 153 24.22 -31.74 6.49
C TYR A 153 25.42 -31.61 7.43
N GLN A 154 26.39 -30.80 7.01
CA GLN A 154 27.47 -30.32 7.88
C GLN A 154 26.88 -29.43 8.98
N HIS A 155 27.35 -29.62 10.22
CA HIS A 155 26.89 -28.87 11.40
C HIS A 155 25.40 -29.08 11.77
N ALA A 156 24.89 -30.31 11.60
CA ALA A 156 23.50 -30.68 11.93
C ALA A 156 22.99 -30.12 13.27
N LYS A 157 23.81 -30.12 14.33
CA LYS A 157 23.44 -29.56 15.64
C LYS A 157 23.04 -28.08 15.57
N ILE A 158 23.84 -27.23 14.91
CA ILE A 158 23.54 -25.79 14.80
C ILE A 158 22.31 -25.59 13.92
N LEU A 159 22.25 -26.32 12.80
CA LEU A 159 21.14 -26.25 11.84
C LEU A 159 19.82 -26.70 12.44
N THR A 160 19.83 -27.62 13.39
CA THR A 160 18.63 -28.06 14.11
C THR A 160 18.00 -26.88 14.85
N TYR A 161 18.80 -26.13 15.63
CA TYR A 161 18.29 -24.98 16.39
C TYR A 161 17.89 -23.83 15.46
N VAL A 162 18.75 -23.48 14.50
CA VAL A 162 18.48 -22.39 13.55
C VAL A 162 17.25 -22.72 12.70
N GLY A 163 17.14 -23.93 12.18
CA GLY A 163 16.03 -24.39 11.38
C GLY A 163 14.72 -24.43 12.16
N ALA A 164 14.72 -24.93 13.40
CA ALA A 164 13.53 -24.95 14.25
C ALA A 164 13.05 -23.53 14.57
N VAL A 165 13.95 -22.63 14.97
CA VAL A 165 13.61 -21.23 15.29
C VAL A 165 13.15 -20.49 14.03
N ALA A 166 13.84 -20.67 12.90
CA ALA A 166 13.46 -20.03 11.64
C ALA A 166 12.08 -20.50 11.16
N GLN A 167 11.79 -21.81 11.24
CA GLN A 167 10.50 -22.36 10.82
C GLN A 167 9.35 -21.83 11.69
N ILE A 168 9.49 -21.88 13.02
CA ILE A 168 8.46 -21.39 13.95
C ILE A 168 8.33 -19.87 13.83
N GLY A 169 9.44 -19.15 13.82
CA GLY A 169 9.46 -17.69 13.71
C GLY A 169 8.83 -17.19 12.41
N ALA A 170 9.20 -17.78 11.27
CA ALA A 170 8.57 -17.48 9.98
C ALA A 170 7.07 -17.78 10.00
N GLY A 171 6.66 -18.92 10.56
CA GLY A 171 5.25 -19.28 10.69
C GLY A 171 4.45 -18.28 11.54
N VAL A 172 4.98 -17.85 12.69
CA VAL A 172 4.35 -16.84 13.55
C VAL A 172 4.26 -15.49 12.85
N LEU A 173 5.35 -15.04 12.21
CA LEU A 173 5.36 -13.79 11.44
C LEU A 173 4.35 -13.80 10.30
N LEU A 174 4.20 -14.95 9.62
CA LEU A 174 3.17 -15.15 8.61
C LEU A 174 1.77 -15.06 9.22
N VAL A 175 1.45 -15.77 10.30
CA VAL A 175 0.11 -15.69 10.93
C VAL A 175 -0.25 -14.24 11.27
N LEU A 176 0.67 -13.53 11.93
CA LEU A 176 0.51 -12.12 12.29
C LEU A 176 0.46 -11.18 11.07
N GLY A 177 0.99 -11.61 9.92
CA GLY A 177 1.12 -10.75 8.75
C GLY A 177 2.11 -9.62 8.98
N LEU A 178 3.22 -9.93 9.66
CA LEU A 178 4.32 -9.00 9.92
C LEU A 178 5.51 -9.37 9.04
N PHE A 179 6.10 -8.39 8.34
CA PHE A 179 7.21 -8.62 7.40
C PHE A 179 6.93 -9.75 6.40
N THR A 180 5.68 -9.84 5.92
CA THR A 180 5.19 -11.00 5.15
C THR A 180 6.08 -11.45 4.00
N PRO A 181 6.60 -10.59 3.10
CA PRO A 181 7.47 -11.08 2.02
C PRO A 181 8.78 -11.67 2.54
N VAL A 182 9.33 -11.15 3.64
CA VAL A 182 10.55 -11.68 4.27
C VAL A 182 10.26 -12.99 4.99
N ALA A 183 9.19 -13.04 5.77
CA ALA A 183 8.77 -14.26 6.47
C ALA A 183 8.43 -15.38 5.48
N ALA A 184 7.75 -15.06 4.38
CA ALA A 184 7.46 -15.99 3.30
C ALA A 184 8.72 -16.43 2.55
N ALA A 185 9.73 -15.56 2.38
CA ALA A 185 11.01 -15.94 1.79
C ALA A 185 11.81 -16.91 2.68
N ILE A 186 11.80 -16.70 4.00
CA ILE A 186 12.41 -17.65 4.96
C ILE A 186 11.68 -19.00 4.91
N ALA A 187 10.34 -18.98 4.90
CA ALA A 187 9.53 -20.18 4.74
C ALA A 187 9.83 -20.91 3.43
N LEU A 188 9.96 -20.16 2.32
CA LEU A 188 10.30 -20.70 1.01
C LEU A 188 11.67 -21.39 1.03
N ALA A 189 12.70 -20.74 1.57
CA ALA A 189 14.02 -21.32 1.71
C ALA A 189 13.98 -22.64 2.51
N TYR A 190 13.22 -22.66 3.62
CA TYR A 190 13.03 -23.84 4.44
C TYR A 190 12.33 -24.98 3.67
N LEU A 191 11.27 -24.66 2.92
CA LEU A 191 10.51 -25.65 2.15
C LEU A 191 11.32 -26.22 0.99
N ILE A 192 12.12 -25.40 0.30
CA ILE A 192 13.08 -25.86 -0.72
C ILE A 192 14.06 -26.85 -0.09
N ASN A 193 14.63 -26.50 1.07
CA ASN A 193 15.59 -27.35 1.76
C ASN A 193 14.97 -28.69 2.20
N ALA A 194 13.71 -28.68 2.63
CA ALA A 194 12.95 -29.87 2.97
C ALA A 194 12.65 -30.75 1.73
N LEU A 195 12.35 -30.14 0.58
CA LEU A 195 12.17 -30.86 -0.68
C LEU A 195 13.48 -31.53 -1.12
N LEU A 196 14.57 -30.77 -1.15
CA LEU A 196 15.89 -31.30 -1.54
C LEU A 196 16.35 -32.43 -0.61
N ALA A 197 16.14 -32.28 0.70
CA ALA A 197 16.43 -33.34 1.67
C ALA A 197 15.60 -34.61 1.43
N GLY A 198 14.31 -34.45 1.11
CA GLY A 198 13.43 -35.56 0.77
C GLY A 198 13.88 -36.28 -0.51
N VAL A 199 14.23 -35.52 -1.55
CA VAL A 199 14.69 -36.07 -2.84
C VAL A 199 16.01 -36.81 -2.68
N ALA A 200 16.96 -36.25 -1.93
CA ALA A 200 18.26 -36.90 -1.70
C ALA A 200 18.16 -38.21 -0.88
N GLY A 201 17.13 -38.34 -0.05
CA GLY A 201 16.86 -39.56 0.72
C GLY A 201 16.19 -40.68 -0.08
N GLN A 202 15.73 -40.41 -1.32
CA GLN A 202 15.08 -41.41 -2.16
C GLN A 202 16.10 -42.11 -3.07
N SER A 203 16.07 -43.43 -3.12
CA SER A 203 16.94 -44.23 -4.00
C SER A 203 16.35 -44.54 -5.37
N GLU A 204 15.02 -44.41 -5.55
CA GLU A 204 14.30 -44.89 -6.76
C GLU A 204 13.67 -43.77 -7.62
N GLY A 205 14.22 -42.55 -7.57
CA GLY A 205 13.81 -41.42 -8.42
C GLY A 205 12.91 -40.40 -7.73
N PHE A 206 12.21 -39.57 -8.52
CA PHE A 206 11.31 -38.51 -8.05
C PHE A 206 9.83 -38.94 -8.14
N PRO A 207 9.29 -39.66 -7.14
CA PRO A 207 7.86 -39.93 -7.10
C PRO A 207 7.10 -38.62 -6.92
N PHE A 208 6.20 -38.32 -7.86
CA PHE A 208 5.35 -37.14 -7.77
C PHE A 208 4.17 -37.37 -6.85
N PHE A 209 3.52 -38.54 -6.97
CA PHE A 209 2.28 -38.87 -6.30
C PHE A 209 2.48 -39.89 -5.15
N LEU A 210 1.47 -40.00 -4.28
CA LEU A 210 1.42 -40.91 -3.13
C LEU A 210 1.87 -42.35 -3.46
N PRO A 211 2.46 -43.09 -2.51
CA PRO A 211 2.59 -42.76 -1.07
C PRO A 211 3.86 -41.99 -0.68
N GLY A 212 4.87 -41.90 -1.55
CA GLY A 212 6.15 -41.22 -1.30
C GLY A 212 6.31 -39.89 -2.04
N GLY A 213 5.21 -39.32 -2.54
CA GLY A 213 5.23 -38.20 -3.47
C GLY A 213 5.61 -36.84 -2.88
N PHE A 214 6.22 -35.99 -3.71
CA PHE A 214 6.63 -34.63 -3.32
C PHE A 214 5.60 -33.53 -3.65
N GLU A 215 4.44 -33.88 -4.21
CA GLU A 215 3.37 -32.94 -4.60
C GLU A 215 3.00 -31.94 -3.49
N PHE A 216 2.87 -32.42 -2.25
CA PHE A 216 2.51 -31.57 -1.11
C PHE A 216 3.59 -30.49 -0.84
N GLN A 217 4.86 -30.87 -0.87
CA GLN A 217 5.97 -29.93 -0.64
C GLN A 217 6.06 -28.90 -1.77
N VAL A 218 5.93 -29.35 -3.03
CA VAL A 218 5.90 -28.45 -4.20
C VAL A 218 4.73 -27.47 -4.10
N THR A 219 3.56 -27.94 -3.67
CA THR A 219 2.38 -27.09 -3.47
C THR A 219 2.64 -26.01 -2.42
N LEU A 220 3.25 -26.37 -1.29
CA LEU A 220 3.61 -25.39 -0.26
C LEU A 220 4.64 -24.37 -0.74
N ILE A 221 5.62 -24.78 -1.56
CA ILE A 221 6.60 -23.89 -2.20
C ILE A 221 5.89 -22.88 -3.10
N VAL A 222 4.94 -23.33 -3.93
CA VAL A 222 4.15 -22.46 -4.80
C VAL A 222 3.30 -21.48 -3.99
N VAL A 223 2.67 -21.94 -2.90
CA VAL A 223 1.92 -21.09 -1.97
C VAL A 223 2.83 -20.04 -1.32
N ALA A 224 4.02 -20.43 -0.87
CA ALA A 224 4.99 -19.50 -0.29
C ALA A 224 5.45 -18.45 -1.32
N ALA A 225 5.79 -18.87 -2.54
CA ALA A 225 6.16 -17.98 -3.64
C ALA A 225 5.03 -17.00 -4.00
N ALA A 226 3.78 -17.49 -4.06
CA ALA A 226 2.62 -16.65 -4.27
C ALA A 226 2.48 -15.58 -3.17
N LEU A 227 2.62 -15.96 -1.89
CA LEU A 227 2.56 -15.02 -0.77
C LEU A 227 3.67 -13.96 -0.78
N ILE A 228 4.88 -14.30 -1.23
CA ILE A 228 5.97 -13.33 -1.42
C ILE A 228 5.56 -12.27 -2.46
N LEU A 229 4.98 -12.72 -3.58
CA LEU A 229 4.58 -11.86 -4.69
C LEU A 229 3.33 -11.03 -4.39
N THR A 230 2.37 -11.58 -3.63
CA THR A 230 1.11 -10.88 -3.29
C THR A 230 1.23 -9.98 -2.06
N GLY A 231 2.20 -10.22 -1.17
CA GLY A 231 2.41 -9.44 0.04
C GLY A 231 1.39 -9.75 1.18
N PRO A 232 1.28 -8.87 2.21
CA PRO A 232 0.54 -9.14 3.45
C PRO A 232 -1.00 -9.12 3.32
N GLY A 233 -1.55 -8.55 2.24
CA GLY A 233 -2.98 -8.24 2.11
C GLY A 233 -3.45 -7.15 3.09
N ARG A 234 -4.76 -6.84 3.09
CA ARG A 234 -5.35 -5.84 4.02
C ARG A 234 -5.46 -6.31 5.48
N TYR A 235 -5.51 -7.62 5.73
CA TYR A 235 -5.71 -8.21 7.05
C TYR A 235 -4.38 -8.67 7.70
N GLY A 236 -3.40 -7.79 7.81
CA GLY A 236 -2.13 -8.07 8.48
C GLY A 236 -1.62 -6.86 9.25
N PHE A 237 -0.81 -7.09 10.28
CA PHE A 237 -0.21 -5.98 11.03
C PHE A 237 0.70 -5.09 10.15
N ASP A 238 1.19 -5.61 9.02
CA ASP A 238 2.01 -4.86 8.06
C ASP A 238 1.20 -4.18 6.93
N ALA A 239 -0.13 -4.35 6.90
CA ALA A 239 -0.99 -3.83 5.82
C ALA A 239 -0.92 -2.30 5.67
N GLY A 240 -0.68 -1.59 6.77
CA GLY A 240 -0.53 -0.13 6.79
C GLY A 240 0.80 0.37 6.23
N ARG A 241 1.85 -0.46 6.14
CA ARG A 241 3.21 0.01 5.80
C ARG A 241 3.43 0.04 4.29
N GLY A 242 3.94 1.17 3.78
CA GLY A 242 4.12 1.43 2.34
C GLY A 242 5.06 0.46 1.62
N TRP A 243 6.05 -0.08 2.32
CA TRP A 243 6.97 -1.11 1.79
C TRP A 243 6.23 -2.41 1.43
N ALA A 244 5.17 -2.76 2.16
CA ALA A 244 4.42 -3.98 1.93
C ALA A 244 3.33 -3.84 0.86
N ARG A 245 2.94 -2.60 0.51
CA ARG A 245 1.90 -2.30 -0.51
C ARG A 245 2.46 -2.06 -1.92
N ARG A 246 3.77 -1.81 -2.09
CA ARG A 246 4.40 -1.58 -3.41
C ARG A 246 5.51 -2.62 -3.67
N PRO A 247 5.13 -3.86 -4.02
CA PRO A 247 6.05 -5.00 -4.03
C PRO A 247 6.99 -5.08 -5.24
N PHE A 248 6.90 -4.19 -6.24
CA PHE A 248 7.43 -4.51 -7.57
C PHE A 248 8.92 -4.91 -7.61
N VAL A 249 9.79 -4.22 -6.86
CA VAL A 249 11.20 -4.60 -6.75
C VAL A 249 11.46 -5.42 -5.47
N GLY A 250 10.86 -5.03 -4.35
CA GLY A 250 11.13 -5.66 -3.05
C GLY A 250 10.70 -7.12 -2.94
N SER A 251 9.52 -7.47 -3.45
CA SER A 251 9.03 -8.86 -3.40
C SER A 251 9.75 -9.76 -4.39
N PHE A 252 10.11 -9.24 -5.57
CA PHE A 252 10.88 -10.02 -6.54
C PHE A 252 12.29 -10.31 -5.99
N VAL A 253 12.94 -9.31 -5.38
CA VAL A 253 14.21 -9.52 -4.68
C VAL A 253 14.04 -10.50 -3.52
N ALA A 254 12.99 -10.38 -2.71
CA ALA A 254 12.72 -11.33 -1.63
C ALA A 254 12.50 -12.77 -2.12
N LEU A 255 11.83 -12.94 -3.27
CA LEU A 255 11.64 -14.24 -3.91
C LEU A 255 12.99 -14.83 -4.34
N LEU A 256 13.81 -14.05 -5.08
CA LEU A 256 15.13 -14.48 -5.51
C LEU A 256 16.05 -14.79 -4.33
N LEU A 257 15.99 -13.98 -3.27
CA LEU A 257 16.75 -14.24 -2.04
C LEU A 257 16.26 -15.50 -1.33
N GLY A 258 14.95 -15.74 -1.25
CA GLY A 258 14.41 -16.97 -0.64
C GLY A 258 14.84 -18.22 -1.40
N ILE A 259 14.74 -18.21 -2.73
CA ILE A 259 15.19 -19.31 -3.59
C ILE A 259 16.71 -19.49 -3.46
N GLY A 260 17.46 -18.40 -3.63
CA GLY A 260 18.92 -18.39 -3.58
C GLY A 260 19.44 -18.86 -2.23
N LEU A 261 18.82 -18.45 -1.11
CA LEU A 261 19.19 -18.88 0.23
C LEU A 261 18.92 -20.37 0.42
N GLY A 262 17.76 -20.88 -0.02
CA GLY A 262 17.44 -22.30 0.08
C GLY A 262 18.41 -23.18 -0.71
N VAL A 263 18.71 -22.79 -1.95
CA VAL A 263 19.66 -23.52 -2.81
C VAL A 263 21.09 -23.39 -2.29
N ALA A 264 21.53 -22.19 -1.90
CA ALA A 264 22.88 -21.98 -1.37
C ALA A 264 23.08 -22.74 -0.06
N MET A 265 22.07 -22.77 0.82
CA MET A 265 22.12 -23.55 2.06
C MET A 265 22.32 -25.04 1.77
N TRP A 266 21.59 -25.59 0.79
CA TRP A 266 21.79 -26.97 0.34
C TRP A 266 23.21 -27.19 -0.19
N VAL A 267 23.63 -26.40 -1.20
CA VAL A 267 24.91 -26.59 -1.90
C VAL A 267 26.10 -26.42 -0.95
N LEU A 268 26.05 -25.43 -0.05
CA LEU A 268 27.17 -25.13 0.84
C LEU A 268 27.24 -26.06 2.06
N LEU A 269 26.09 -26.50 2.59
CA LEU A 269 26.06 -27.24 3.86
C LEU A 269 25.85 -28.73 3.69
N ASN A 270 25.21 -29.18 2.62
CA ASN A 270 25.07 -30.60 2.31
C ASN A 270 26.20 -31.07 1.36
N GLY A 271 26.62 -30.22 0.42
CA GLY A 271 27.72 -30.51 -0.49
C GLY A 271 27.39 -31.51 -1.61
N ALA A 272 26.18 -32.08 -1.62
CA ALA A 272 25.69 -32.96 -2.68
C ALA A 272 24.93 -32.16 -3.76
N ASN A 273 25.11 -32.54 -5.04
CA ASN A 273 24.33 -31.98 -6.14
C ASN A 273 22.97 -32.71 -6.16
N PRO A 274 21.82 -32.03 -5.97
CA PRO A 274 20.53 -32.70 -5.79
C PRO A 274 19.96 -33.34 -7.07
N LEU A 275 20.69 -33.25 -8.19
CA LEU A 275 20.34 -33.73 -9.52
C LEU A 275 21.41 -34.67 -10.12
N ALA A 276 22.44 -35.05 -9.34
CA ALA A 276 23.51 -35.93 -9.79
C ALA A 276 23.22 -37.40 -9.46
#